data_AF-A0A520ZMM0-F1
#
_entry.id   AF-A0A520ZMM0-F1
#
_cell.length_a   1.000
_cell.length_b   1.000
_cell.length_c   1.000
_cell.angle_alpha   90.00
_cell.angle_beta   90.00
_cell.angle_gamma   90.00
#
_symmetry.space_group_name_H-M   'P 1'
#
loop_
_entity.id
_entity.type
_entity.pdbx_description
1 polymer ?
#
loop_
_entity_poly.entity_id
_entity_poly.type
_entity_poly.pdbx_seq_one_letter_code
_entity_poly.pdbx_strand_id
1 'polypeptide(L)' 'MAKKVAGTMKLQVPAGQANPSPPVGPALGQRGINIMEFCKAFNAKT' A
#
# COMPACT_ATOMS: atom_id res chain seq x y z
N MET A 1 -20.33 -3.90 -12.89
CA MET A 1 -19.50 -2.90 -13.60
C MET A 1 -18.04 -3.15 -13.23
N ALA A 2 -17.25 -3.72 -14.14
CA ALA A 2 -15.86 -4.10 -13.85
C ALA A 2 -14.98 -2.84 -13.84
N LYS A 3 -14.49 -2.43 -12.66
CA LYS A 3 -13.57 -1.29 -12.53
C LYS A 3 -12.28 -1.63 -13.30
N LYS A 4 -11.92 -0.79 -14.28
CA LYS A 4 -10.63 -0.89 -14.99
C LYS A 4 -9.50 -0.80 -13.96
N VAL A 5 -8.54 -1.71 -14.03
CA VAL A 5 -7.36 -1.70 -13.16
C VAL A 5 -6.56 -0.43 -13.46
N ALA A 6 -6.48 0.48 -12.50
CA ALA A 6 -5.79 1.78 -12.65
C ALA A 6 -4.25 1.66 -12.73
N GLY A 7 -3.72 0.48 -12.41
CA GLY A 7 -2.30 0.16 -12.46
C GLY A 7 -1.98 -0.94 -11.45
N THR A 8 -0.86 -1.63 -11.65
CA THR A 8 -0.31 -2.58 -10.68
C THR A 8 1.02 -2.04 -10.19
N MET A 9 1.25 -2.10 -8.88
CA MET A 9 2.55 -1.77 -8.28
C MET A 9 3.03 -2.97 -7.47
N LYS A 10 4.34 -3.21 -7.50
CA LYS A 10 4.98 -4.16 -6.60
C LYS A 10 5.76 -3.35 -5.58
N LEU A 11 5.48 -3.59 -4.31
CA LEU A 11 6.20 -2.97 -3.22
C LEU A 11 6.65 -4.08 -2.27
N GLN A 12 7.93 -4.07 -1.94
CA GLN A 12 8.52 -5.04 -1.05
C GLN A 12 8.59 -4.40 0.34
N VAL A 13 7.87 -4.98 1.29
CA VAL A 13 7.77 -4.48 2.65
C VAL A 13 8.02 -5.65 3.60
N PRO A 14 8.92 -5.50 4.59
CA PRO A 14 9.09 -6.50 5.63
C PRO A 14 7.79 -6.67 6.45
N ALA A 15 7.46 -7.91 6.81
CA ALA A 15 6.29 -8.23 7.62
C ALA A 15 6.31 -7.47 8.96
N GLY A 16 5.16 -6.98 9.40
CA GLY A 16 5.03 -6.16 10.62
C GLY A 16 5.69 -4.77 10.57
N GLN A 17 6.38 -4.40 9.49
CA GLN A 17 7.08 -3.11 9.34
C GLN A 17 6.50 -2.22 8.23
N ALA A 18 5.26 -2.45 7.80
CA ALA A 18 4.60 -1.50 6.90
C ALA A 18 4.40 -0.16 7.60
N ASN A 19 5.07 0.87 7.06
CA ASN A 19 5.02 2.23 7.56
C ASN A 19 4.78 3.21 6.40
N PRO A 20 4.32 4.44 6.67
CA PRO A 20 4.09 5.46 5.64
C PRO A 20 5.40 6.05 5.06
N SER A 21 6.57 5.46 5.34
CA SER A 21 7.83 5.96 4.78
C SER A 21 7.95 5.64 3.29
N PRO A 22 8.83 6.34 2.56
CA PRO A 22 9.23 5.91 1.23
C PRO A 22 9.78 4.48 1.29
N PRO A 23 9.36 3.55 0.40
CA PRO A 23 8.60 3.76 -0.84
C PRO A 23 7.07 3.59 -0.72
N VAL A 24 6.53 3.13 0.42
CA VAL A 24 5.10 2.79 0.61
C VAL A 24 4.23 4.04 0.56
N GLY A 25 4.58 5.05 1.36
CA GLY A 25 3.79 6.28 1.51
C GLY A 25 3.59 7.03 0.19
N PRO A 26 4.66 7.37 -0.55
CA PRO A 26 4.54 8.03 -1.84
C PRO A 26 3.79 7.20 -2.88
N ALA A 27 4.03 5.89 -2.96
CA ALA A 27 3.43 5.04 -3.98
C ALA A 27 1.91 4.87 -3.80
N LEU A 28 1.46 4.72 -2.56
CA LEU A 28 0.03 4.64 -2.23
C LEU A 28 -0.63 6.04 -2.26
N GLY A 29 0.04 7.05 -1.73
CA GLY A 29 -0.45 8.43 -1.69
C GLY A 29 -0.66 9.04 -3.08
N GLN A 30 0.26 8.79 -4.02
CA GLN A 30 0.10 9.20 -5.43
C GLN A 30 -1.13 8.58 -6.11
N ARG A 31 -1.63 7.46 -5.58
CA ARG A 31 -2.81 6.75 -6.09
C ARG A 31 -4.08 7.05 -5.28
N GLY A 32 -3.99 7.91 -4.26
CA GLY A 32 -5.10 8.22 -3.35
C GLY A 32 -5.51 7.04 -2.47
N ILE A 33 -4.60 6.08 -2.24
CA ILE A 33 -4.85 4.92 -1.39
C ILE A 33 -4.49 5.28 0.05
N ASN A 34 -5.34 4.88 0.99
CA ASN A 34 -5.13 5.14 2.41
C ASN A 34 -3.89 4.37 2.93
N ILE A 35 -2.78 5.09 3.11
CA ILE A 35 -1.48 4.51 3.51
C ILE A 35 -1.60 3.82 4.88
N MET A 36 -2.28 4.45 5.84
CA MET A 36 -2.40 3.94 7.21
C MET A 36 -3.26 2.67 7.28
N GLU A 37 -4.32 2.60 6.47
CA GLU A 37 -5.15 1.41 6.34
C GLU A 37 -4.39 0.27 5.67
N PHE A 38 -3.63 0.56 4.61
CA PHE A 38 -2.75 -0.40 3.98
C PHE A 38 -1.70 -0.93 4.97
N CYS A 39 -1.03 -0.05 5.73
CA CYS A 39 -0.01 -0.46 6.69
C CYS A 39 -0.61 -1.38 7.78
N LYS A 40 -1.78 -1.04 8.32
CA LYS A 40 -2.48 -1.90 9.28
C LYS A 40 -2.92 -3.23 8.67
N ALA A 41 -3.53 -3.21 7.50
CA ALA A 41 -4.00 -4.42 6.81
C ALA A 41 -2.84 -5.34 6.39
N PHE A 42 -1.70 -4.76 5.99
CA PHE A 42 -0.49 -5.50 5.65
C PHE A 42 0.13 -6.12 6.92
N ASN A 43 0.35 -5.33 7.97
CA ASN A 43 0.91 -5.85 9.23
C ASN A 43 -0.02 -6.84 9.95
N ALA A 44 -1.33 -6.81 9.69
CA ALA A 44 -2.28 -7.79 10.22
C ALA A 44 -2.33 -9.09 9.40
N LYS A 45 -1.93 -9.04 8.11
CA LYS A 45 -1.95 -10.19 7.19
C LYS A 45 -0.58 -10.86 7.02
N THR A 46 0.49 -10.22 7.47
CA THR A 46 1.88 -10.65 7.29
C THR A 46 2.58 -10.63 8.63
#